data_AF-A0A3D8IMC4-F1
#
_entry.id   AF-A0A3D8IMC4-F1
#
_cell.length_a   1.000
_cell.length_b   1.000
_cell.length_c   1.000
_cell.angle_alpha   90.00
_cell.angle_beta   90.00
_cell.angle_gamma   90.00
#
_symmetry.space_group_name_H-M   'P 1'
#
loop_
_entity.id
_entity.type
_entity.pdbx_description
1 polymer ?
#
loop_
_entity_poly.entity_id
_entity_poly.type
_entity_poly.pdbx_seq_one_letter_code
_entity_poly.pdbx_strand_id
1 'polypeptide(L)'
;MPSFRGAFSALELILVIVIIGILSIGALKTITFNTQKVCLQNLRTKLFVAQERLHTLYMRGFLDSLPPQSLAPQASMILHSLHTQNASCGFTYTYPMLYAKVGSESIAFSIEPNDLTQNPKIFCHYNTPLCKEFFNRILEK
;
A
#
# COMPACT_ATOMS: atom_id res chain seq x y z
N MET A 1 54.04 33.24 -7.47
CA MET A 1 52.85 32.51 -6.97
C MET A 1 51.65 32.98 -7.78
N PRO A 2 51.17 32.22 -8.77
CA PRO A 2 50.03 32.65 -9.56
C PRO A 2 48.74 32.41 -8.76
N SER A 3 47.93 33.46 -8.67
CA SER A 3 46.61 33.45 -8.03
C SER A 3 45.61 32.74 -8.94
N PHE A 4 45.17 31.53 -8.56
CA PHE A 4 43.93 30.96 -9.08
C PHE A 4 42.74 31.69 -8.43
N ARG A 5 42.35 32.83 -8.99
CA ARG A 5 41.01 33.40 -8.79
C ARG A 5 40.21 33.14 -10.05
N GLY A 6 39.75 31.90 -10.20
CA GLY A 6 38.68 31.58 -11.15
C GLY A 6 37.40 32.19 -10.59
N ALA A 7 37.08 33.42 -11.01
CA ALA A 7 35.74 33.95 -10.82
C ALA A 7 34.81 33.10 -11.70
N PHE A 8 34.05 32.20 -11.07
CA PHE A 8 32.96 31.49 -11.74
C PHE A 8 32.13 32.54 -12.49
N SER A 9 32.04 32.38 -13.81
CA SER A 9 31.25 33.31 -14.62
C SER A 9 29.79 33.17 -14.20
N ALA A 10 29.07 34.28 -14.00
CA ALA A 10 27.64 34.24 -13.69
C ALA A 10 26.86 33.41 -14.73
N LEU A 11 27.37 33.35 -15.96
CA LEU A 11 26.83 32.55 -17.05
C LEU A 11 26.99 31.04 -16.81
N GLU A 12 28.14 30.58 -16.31
CA GLU A 12 28.34 29.17 -15.92
C GLU A 12 27.41 28.77 -14.77
N LEU A 13 27.23 29.66 -13.78
CA LEU A 13 26.32 29.41 -12.66
C LEU A 13 24.87 29.25 -13.14
N ILE A 14 24.40 30.13 -14.04
CA ILE A 14 23.05 30.04 -14.63
C ILE A 14 22.89 28.72 -15.40
N LEU A 15 23.90 28.33 -16.17
CA LEU A 15 23.88 27.11 -16.96
C LEU A 15 23.77 25.86 -16.07
N VAL A 16 24.50 25.83 -14.95
CA VAL A 16 24.40 24.77 -13.94
C VAL A 16 23.01 24.72 -13.31
N ILE A 17 22.42 25.87 -12.94
CA ILE A 17 21.08 25.95 -12.37
C ILE A 17 20.02 25.41 -13.36
N VAL A 18 20.13 25.75 -14.65
CA VAL A 18 19.22 25.26 -15.68
C VAL A 18 19.34 23.75 -15.85
N ILE A 19 20.56 23.22 -15.91
CA ILE A 19 20.80 21.77 -16.01
C ILE A 19 20.23 21.03 -14.81
N ILE A 20 20.50 21.51 -13.59
CA ILE A 20 19.98 20.91 -12.35
C ILE A 20 18.44 20.99 -12.34
N GLY A 21 17.86 22.11 -12.76
CA GLY A 21 16.41 22.29 -12.84
C GLY A 21 15.74 21.24 -13.73
N ILE A 22 16.28 21.01 -14.93
CA ILE A 22 15.74 20.02 -15.88
C ILE A 22 15.88 18.59 -15.34
N LEU A 23 17.05 18.25 -14.79
CA LEU A 23 17.29 16.91 -14.23
C LEU A 23 16.41 16.63 -13.00
N SER A 24 16.16 17.65 -12.18
CA SER A 24 15.35 17.52 -10.96
C SER A 24 13.91 17.12 -11.26
N ILE A 25 13.30 17.67 -12.32
CA ILE A 25 11.91 17.37 -12.70
C ILE A 25 11.75 15.91 -13.11
N GLY A 26 12.71 15.37 -13.89
CA GLY A 26 12.71 13.96 -14.31
C GLY A 26 12.94 13.00 -13.14
N ALA A 27 13.86 13.35 -12.24
CA ALA A 27 14.17 12.56 -11.05
C ALA A 27 12.96 12.47 -10.10
N LEU A 28 12.26 13.58 -9.85
CA LEU A 28 11.09 13.60 -8.96
C LEU A 28 10.00 12.62 -9.42
N LYS A 29 9.65 12.63 -10.71
CA LYS A 29 8.61 11.74 -11.25
C LYS A 29 8.96 10.27 -11.07
N THR A 30 10.22 9.91 -11.31
CA THR A 30 10.71 8.53 -11.16
C THR A 30 10.70 8.09 -9.69
N ILE A 31 11.12 8.96 -8.78
CA ILE A 31 11.10 8.68 -7.34
C ILE A 31 9.67 8.49 -6.85
N THR A 32 8.73 9.37 -7.20
CA THR A 32 7.32 9.25 -6.79
C THR A 32 6.66 7.97 -7.32
N PHE A 33 6.95 7.59 -8.57
CA PHE A 33 6.41 6.35 -9.13
C PHE A 33 6.96 5.10 -8.42
N ASN A 34 8.26 5.09 -8.12
CA ASN A 34 8.88 3.99 -7.38
C ASN A 34 8.35 3.90 -5.94
N THR A 35 8.13 5.02 -5.26
CA THR A 35 7.57 5.01 -3.89
C THR A 35 6.12 4.51 -3.87
N GLN A 36 5.31 4.83 -4.88
CA GLN A 36 3.96 4.28 -5.03
C GLN A 36 3.99 2.76 -5.24
N LYS A 37 4.88 2.25 -6.09
CA LYS A 37 5.02 0.79 -6.30
C LYS A 37 5.46 0.07 -5.03
N VAL A 38 6.45 0.61 -4.32
CA VAL A 38 6.90 0.05 -3.03
C VAL A 38 5.77 0.07 -2.01
N CYS A 39 5.00 1.16 -1.96
CA CYS A 39 3.83 1.28 -1.11
C CYS A 39 2.80 0.18 -1.42
N LEU A 40 2.43 0.03 -2.70
CA LEU A 40 1.47 -0.95 -3.15
C LEU A 40 1.90 -2.37 -2.77
N GLN A 41 3.17 -2.72 -3.01
CA GLN A 41 3.73 -4.02 -2.63
C GLN A 41 3.72 -4.26 -1.11
N ASN A 42 4.03 -3.24 -0.32
CA ASN A 42 3.99 -3.35 1.14
C ASN A 42 2.56 -3.59 1.65
N LEU A 43 1.59 -2.81 1.15
CA LEU A 43 0.18 -2.98 1.49
C LEU A 43 -0.34 -4.35 1.06
N ARG A 44 0.05 -4.80 -0.14
CA ARG A 44 -0.26 -6.14 -0.65
C ARG A 44 0.25 -7.23 0.31
N THR A 45 1.53 -7.19 0.67
CA THR A 45 2.14 -8.15 1.60
C THR A 45 1.43 -8.14 2.96
N LYS A 46 1.14 -6.96 3.52
CA LYS A 46 0.39 -6.84 4.78
C LYS A 46 -0.99 -7.48 4.70
N LEU A 47 -1.72 -7.26 3.60
CA LEU A 47 -3.03 -7.87 3.41
C LEU A 47 -2.93 -9.39 3.30
N PHE A 48 -1.97 -9.91 2.53
CA PHE A 48 -1.75 -11.36 2.42
C PHE A 48 -1.41 -12.00 3.77
N VAL A 49 -0.53 -11.37 4.55
CA VAL A 49 -0.19 -11.86 5.90
C VAL A 49 -1.42 -11.84 6.81
N ALA A 50 -2.27 -10.83 6.73
CA ALA A 50 -3.51 -10.80 7.50
C ALA A 50 -4.51 -11.87 7.05
N GLN A 51 -4.66 -12.08 5.73
CA GLN A 51 -5.50 -13.16 5.18
C GLN A 51 -4.99 -14.54 5.61
N GLU A 52 -3.69 -14.76 5.64
CA GLU A 52 -3.08 -16.02 6.10
C GLU A 52 -3.33 -16.24 7.60
N ARG A 53 -3.22 -15.19 8.41
CA ARG A 53 -3.54 -15.24 9.85
C ARG A 53 -5.01 -15.55 10.08
N LEU A 54 -5.91 -14.94 9.31
CA LEU A 54 -7.34 -15.25 9.35
C LEU A 54 -7.58 -16.71 8.96
N HIS A 55 -7.01 -17.17 7.85
CA HIS A 55 -7.14 -18.55 7.41
C HIS A 55 -6.67 -19.54 8.48
N THR A 56 -5.50 -19.30 9.07
CA THR A 56 -4.96 -20.10 10.16
C THR A 56 -5.87 -20.08 11.40
N LEU A 57 -6.42 -18.92 11.76
CA LEU A 57 -7.34 -18.78 12.88
C LEU A 57 -8.60 -19.65 12.70
N TYR A 58 -9.25 -19.55 11.54
CA TYR A 58 -10.46 -20.34 11.27
C TYR A 58 -10.17 -21.83 11.10
N MET A 59 -9.03 -22.18 10.50
CA MET A 59 -8.60 -23.58 10.40
C MET A 59 -8.38 -24.20 11.79
N ARG A 60 -7.70 -23.50 12.71
CA ARG A 60 -7.53 -23.95 14.10
C ARG A 60 -8.86 -24.07 14.81
N GLY A 61 -9.71 -23.05 14.70
CA GLY A 61 -11.04 -23.08 15.30
C GLY A 61 -11.90 -24.24 14.79
N PHE A 62 -11.78 -24.58 13.51
CA PHE A 62 -12.43 -25.75 12.94
C PHE A 62 -11.90 -27.06 13.54
N LEU A 63 -10.58 -27.23 13.63
CA LEU A 63 -9.95 -28.43 14.22
C LEU A 63 -10.32 -28.61 15.71
N ASP A 64 -10.41 -27.51 16.44
CA ASP A 64 -10.76 -27.50 17.86
C ASP A 64 -12.28 -27.55 18.10
N SER A 65 -13.10 -27.65 17.04
CA SER A 65 -14.57 -27.64 17.10
C SER A 65 -15.14 -26.42 17.86
N LEU A 66 -14.45 -25.27 17.77
CA LEU A 66 -14.90 -24.03 18.37
C LEU A 66 -16.13 -23.48 17.64
N PRO A 67 -17.09 -22.86 18.37
CA PRO A 67 -18.22 -22.21 17.73
C PRO A 67 -17.73 -21.02 16.88
N PRO A 68 -18.30 -20.82 15.67
CA PRO A 68 -17.93 -19.72 14.76
C PRO A 68 -17.86 -18.33 15.43
N GLN A 69 -18.78 -18.08 16.35
CA GLN A 69 -18.91 -16.80 17.05
C GLN A 69 -17.73 -16.49 17.99
N SER A 70 -17.01 -17.50 18.50
CA SER A 70 -15.85 -17.26 19.38
C SER A 70 -14.62 -16.78 18.63
N LEU A 71 -14.59 -16.91 17.30
CA LEU A 71 -13.47 -16.52 16.45
C LEU A 71 -13.56 -15.06 15.98
N ALA A 72 -14.77 -14.51 15.90
CA ALA A 72 -15.02 -13.14 15.41
C ALA A 72 -14.20 -12.04 16.14
N PRO A 73 -14.02 -12.07 17.48
CA PRO A 73 -13.18 -11.08 18.17
C PRO A 73 -11.71 -11.16 17.74
N GLN A 74 -11.17 -12.37 17.55
CA GLN A 74 -9.80 -12.58 17.12
C GLN A 74 -9.61 -12.16 15.65
N ALA A 75 -10.58 -12.46 14.79
CA ALA A 75 -10.59 -11.99 13.41
C ALA A 75 -10.65 -10.45 13.33
N SER A 76 -11.48 -9.81 14.15
CA SER A 76 -11.56 -8.36 14.25
C SER A 76 -10.23 -7.73 14.70
N MET A 77 -9.52 -8.35 15.67
CA MET A 77 -8.17 -7.89 16.06
C MET A 77 -7.16 -8.00 14.92
N ILE A 78 -7.20 -9.08 14.12
CA ILE A 78 -6.33 -9.22 12.95
C ILE A 78 -6.61 -8.11 11.94
N LEU A 79 -7.89 -7.83 11.64
CA LEU A 79 -8.27 -6.75 10.73
C LEU A 79 -7.89 -5.36 11.27
N HIS A 80 -8.09 -5.12 12.56
CA HIS A 80 -7.70 -3.86 13.20
C HIS A 80 -6.17 -3.67 13.20
N SER A 81 -5.38 -4.75 13.23
CA SER A 81 -3.92 -4.68 13.14
C SER A 81 -3.41 -4.21 11.78
N LEU A 82 -4.25 -4.24 10.74
CA LEU A 82 -3.90 -3.65 9.44
C LEU A 82 -3.88 -2.12 9.51
N HIS A 83 -4.66 -1.50 10.40
CA HIS A 83 -4.76 -0.04 10.49
C HIS A 83 -3.37 0.59 10.72
N THR A 84 -3.04 1.58 9.91
CA THR A 84 -1.79 2.33 10.01
C THR A 84 -2.07 3.83 9.99
N GLN A 85 -1.33 4.59 10.79
CA GLN A 85 -1.45 6.06 10.85
C GLN A 85 -0.80 6.80 9.67
N ASN A 86 -0.20 6.08 8.71
CA ASN A 86 0.49 6.71 7.58
C ASN A 86 -0.53 7.30 6.59
N ALA A 87 -0.50 8.62 6.45
CA ALA A 87 -1.43 9.39 5.62
C ALA A 87 -1.24 9.23 4.11
N SER A 88 -0.12 8.66 3.63
CA SER A 88 0.16 8.50 2.19
C SER A 88 0.36 7.04 1.77
N CYS A 89 0.66 6.13 2.70
CA CYS A 89 0.84 4.72 2.40
C CYS A 89 0.39 3.85 3.58
N GLY A 90 -0.87 3.42 3.58
CA GLY A 90 -1.42 2.79 4.75
C GLY A 90 -2.79 2.16 4.54
N PHE A 91 -3.20 1.32 5.48
CA PHE A 91 -4.59 0.90 5.59
C PHE A 91 -5.33 1.74 6.63
N THR A 92 -6.59 2.01 6.35
CA THR A 92 -7.57 2.55 7.29
C THR A 92 -8.70 1.54 7.39
N TYR A 93 -8.81 0.90 8.55
CA TYR A 93 -9.91 0.00 8.84
C TYR A 93 -11.08 0.77 9.47
N THR A 94 -12.26 0.64 8.88
CA THR A 94 -13.52 1.20 9.39
C THR A 94 -14.60 0.16 9.13
N TYR A 95 -14.79 -0.73 10.11
CA TYR A 95 -15.69 -1.89 9.98
C TYR A 95 -17.04 -1.53 9.33
N PRO A 96 -17.51 -2.28 8.32
CA PRO A 96 -16.93 -3.50 7.72
C PRO A 96 -15.99 -3.25 6.53
N MET A 97 -15.57 -2.01 6.32
CA MET A 97 -14.76 -1.60 5.18
C MET A 97 -13.27 -1.48 5.54
N LEU A 98 -12.41 -1.82 4.58
CA LEU A 98 -10.98 -1.61 4.69
C LEU A 98 -10.55 -0.73 3.51
N TYR A 99 -9.84 0.37 3.79
CA TYR A 99 -9.33 1.26 2.76
C TYR A 99 -7.82 1.18 2.71
N ALA A 100 -7.22 1.05 1.52
CA ALA A 100 -5.79 1.24 1.32
C ALA A 100 -5.54 2.59 0.66
N LYS A 101 -4.57 3.35 1.15
CA LYS A 101 -4.13 4.61 0.56
C LYS A 101 -2.76 4.46 -0.07
N VAL A 102 -2.63 4.90 -1.33
CA VAL A 102 -1.39 4.86 -2.13
C VAL A 102 -1.19 6.24 -2.76
N GLY A 103 -0.42 7.09 -2.08
CA GLY A 103 -0.26 8.50 -2.44
C GLY A 103 -1.59 9.25 -2.37
N SER A 104 -2.06 9.72 -3.53
CA SER A 104 -3.35 10.42 -3.71
C SER A 104 -4.52 9.49 -3.97
N GLU A 105 -4.27 8.22 -4.27
CA GLU A 105 -5.32 7.27 -4.62
C GLU A 105 -5.69 6.37 -3.44
N SER A 106 -6.88 5.78 -3.50
CA SER A 106 -7.34 4.83 -2.50
C SER A 106 -8.09 3.65 -3.11
N ILE A 107 -7.99 2.50 -2.45
CA ILE A 107 -8.70 1.27 -2.79
C ILE A 107 -9.66 0.98 -1.64
N ALA A 108 -10.95 0.85 -1.94
CA ALA A 108 -11.94 0.33 -1.00
C ALA A 108 -12.03 -1.19 -1.14
N PHE A 109 -11.89 -1.89 -0.02
CA PHE A 109 -12.07 -3.33 0.11
C PHE A 109 -13.34 -3.63 0.89
N SER A 110 -14.07 -4.61 0.38
CA SER A 110 -15.22 -5.25 1.02
C SER A 110 -14.76 -6.53 1.72
N ILE A 111 -15.35 -6.81 2.88
CA ILE A 111 -15.05 -7.97 3.73
C ILE A 111 -16.30 -8.82 3.82
N GLU A 112 -16.28 -10.05 3.33
CA GLU A 112 -17.44 -10.94 3.37
C GLU A 112 -17.10 -12.33 3.92
N PRO A 113 -17.81 -12.84 4.94
CA PRO A 113 -18.98 -12.24 5.56
C PRO A 113 -18.62 -11.13 6.58
N ASN A 114 -19.48 -10.12 6.70
CA ASN A 114 -19.27 -8.99 7.62
C ASN A 114 -19.24 -9.43 9.09
N ASP A 115 -20.00 -10.48 9.43
CA ASP A 115 -20.13 -10.97 10.81
C ASP A 115 -18.90 -11.75 11.30
N LEU A 116 -17.92 -12.01 10.42
CA LEU A 116 -16.70 -12.75 10.71
C LEU A 116 -16.98 -14.14 11.32
N THR A 117 -18.15 -14.72 11.06
CA THR A 117 -18.47 -16.09 11.52
C THR A 117 -17.66 -17.13 10.77
N GLN A 118 -17.29 -16.83 9.53
CA GLN A 118 -16.43 -17.66 8.69
C GLN A 118 -15.23 -16.85 8.21
N ASN A 119 -14.22 -17.54 7.67
CA ASN A 119 -13.04 -16.92 7.10
C ASN A 119 -13.44 -15.86 6.05
N PRO A 120 -13.24 -14.56 6.33
CA PRO A 120 -13.73 -13.52 5.47
C PRO A 120 -12.83 -13.35 4.25
N LYS A 121 -13.47 -13.20 3.09
CA LYS A 121 -12.82 -12.79 1.85
C LYS A 121 -12.71 -11.28 1.84
N ILE A 122 -11.50 -10.78 1.60
CA ILE A 122 -11.25 -9.35 1.42
C ILE A 122 -10.99 -9.12 -0.06
N PHE A 123 -11.84 -8.33 -0.72
CA PHE A 123 -11.78 -8.08 -2.16
C PHE A 123 -12.09 -6.63 -2.49
N CYS A 124 -11.65 -6.15 -3.65
CA CYS A 124 -12.00 -4.83 -4.17
C CYS A 124 -12.67 -4.96 -5.53
N HIS A 125 -13.39 -3.91 -5.93
CA HIS A 125 -14.06 -3.88 -7.23
C HIS A 125 -13.05 -3.80 -8.37
N TYR A 126 -12.98 -4.87 -9.17
CA TYR A 126 -12.05 -4.99 -10.30
C TYR A 126 -12.22 -3.91 -11.38
N ASN A 127 -13.30 -3.13 -11.37
CA ASN A 127 -13.49 -2.00 -12.28
C ASN A 127 -12.47 -0.87 -12.03
N THR A 128 -11.82 -0.85 -10.87
CA THR A 128 -10.80 0.16 -10.53
C THR A 128 -9.40 -0.29 -10.97
N PRO A 129 -8.63 0.54 -11.69
CA PRO A 129 -7.30 0.18 -12.19
C PRO A 129 -6.33 -0.15 -11.03
N LEU A 130 -6.41 0.59 -9.93
CA LEU A 130 -5.58 0.38 -8.75
C LEU A 130 -5.87 -0.96 -8.06
N CYS A 131 -7.12 -1.46 -8.06
CA CYS A 131 -7.45 -2.80 -7.56
C CYS A 131 -6.83 -3.91 -8.43
N LYS A 132 -6.82 -3.73 -9.76
CA LYS A 132 -6.16 -4.68 -10.69
C LYS A 132 -4.65 -4.73 -10.44
N GLU A 133 -4.03 -3.57 -10.27
CA GLU A 133 -2.61 -3.45 -9.96
C GLU A 133 -2.28 -4.08 -8.61
N PHE A 134 -3.10 -3.83 -7.59
CA PHE A 134 -2.91 -4.36 -6.23
C PHE A 134 -2.86 -5.90 -6.19
N PHE A 135 -3.77 -6.58 -6.90
CA PHE A 135 -3.77 -8.04 -6.95
C PHE A 135 -2.80 -8.63 -7.97
N ASN A 136 -2.12 -7.78 -8.76
CA ASN A 136 -1.14 -8.16 -9.78
C ASN A 136 -1.64 -9.27 -10.71
N ARG A 137 -2.96 -9.33 -10.94
CA ARG A 137 -3.51 -10.11 -12.04
C ARG A 137 -3.35 -9.27 -13.28
N ILE A 138 -2.15 -9.34 -13.84
CA ILE A 138 -1.98 -9.15 -15.28
C ILE A 138 -2.99 -10.11 -15.89
N LEU A 139 -4.01 -9.58 -16.55
CA LEU A 139 -4.86 -10.37 -17.42
C LEU A 139 -3.90 -11.11 -18.35
N GLU A 140 -3.71 -12.42 -18.12
CA GLU A 140 -3.28 -13.31 -19.19
C GLU A 140 -4.31 -13.07 -20.30
N LYS A 141 -3.83 -12.39 -21.34
CA LYS A 141 -4.60 -12.04 -22.53
C LYS A 141 -4.63 -13.25 -23.45
#